data_AF-A0A914TC70-F1
#
_entry.id   AF-A0A914TC70-F1
#
_cell.length_a   1.000
_cell.length_b   1.000
_cell.length_c   1.000
_cell.angle_alpha   90.00
_cell.angle_beta   90.00
_cell.angle_gamma   90.00
#
_symmetry.space_group_name_H-M   'P 1'
#
loop_
_entity.id
_entity.type
_entity.pdbx_description
1 polymer ?
#
loop_
_entity_poly.entity_id
_entity_poly.type
_entity_poly.pdbx_seq_one_letter_code
_entity_poly.pdbx_strand_id
1 'polypeptide(L)'
;MTTFLLIFLLLQLIIIQECSSINDEETPFPIRNLTYSILNESTKLKPSETLAAFQYAFDQWSAVIPRDFVEIPFNPKKPANIRIKFETGLTDEQFFNSSLISYNSPNGTMYFNDDISFKKYTVGEKMDPEILDFKWIVMHVIGHLLGLKHSFKSESVMHAIYVSTTDSDGRYINPKLAAIKKTKIRWPNRTITFSIFNDSKSLTRNDTKAAFQYAFDQWSAVIPRDFVEIPFNPKKPANIRIKFETGLTDEQFFNSSLISYNSPNGTMYFNDDISFKKYANDEKVNLSKKDITWIAMHTIGHVLGLDDYEKHRSIMYPVYLLSIESDNVYRDQKLTMYDILFVRDIYGPRNY
;
A
#
# COMPACT_ATOMS: atom_id res chain seq x y z
N MET A 1 -20.33 -11.67 -16.47
CA MET A 1 -19.90 -10.28 -16.18
C MET A 1 -20.17 -9.86 -14.74
N THR A 2 -21.23 -10.31 -14.07
CA THR A 2 -21.58 -9.91 -12.69
C THR A 2 -20.76 -10.60 -11.60
N THR A 3 -20.25 -11.81 -11.84
CA THR A 3 -19.42 -12.58 -10.88
C THR A 3 -17.99 -12.04 -10.77
N PHE A 4 -17.44 -11.50 -11.86
CA PHE A 4 -16.08 -10.97 -11.95
C PHE A 4 -15.91 -9.68 -11.13
N LEU A 5 -16.88 -8.76 -11.20
CA LEU A 5 -16.86 -7.54 -10.39
C LEU A 5 -16.96 -7.87 -8.90
N LEU A 6 -17.76 -8.89 -8.53
CA LEU A 6 -17.96 -9.28 -7.14
C LEU A 6 -16.72 -9.93 -6.53
N ILE A 7 -16.00 -10.78 -7.27
CA ILE A 7 -14.74 -11.41 -6.81
C ILE A 7 -13.61 -10.38 -6.73
N PHE A 8 -13.51 -9.46 -7.69
CA PHE A 8 -12.51 -8.38 -7.69
C PHE A 8 -12.77 -7.35 -6.58
N LEU A 9 -14.04 -7.00 -6.33
CA LEU A 9 -14.45 -6.15 -5.20
C LEU A 9 -14.34 -6.89 -3.84
N LEU A 10 -14.59 -8.21 -3.76
CA LEU A 10 -14.36 -8.99 -2.54
C LEU A 10 -12.85 -9.14 -2.24
N LEU A 11 -12.02 -9.36 -3.25
CA LEU A 11 -10.55 -9.39 -3.10
C LEU A 11 -10.00 -8.03 -2.65
N GLN A 12 -10.58 -6.93 -3.16
CA GLN A 12 -10.31 -5.58 -2.67
C GLN A 12 -10.78 -5.37 -1.23
N LEU A 13 -11.91 -5.96 -0.80
CA LEU A 13 -12.46 -5.73 0.54
C LEU A 13 -11.81 -6.56 1.66
N ILE A 14 -11.17 -7.70 1.38
CA ILE A 14 -10.92 -8.70 2.43
C ILE A 14 -9.42 -8.96 2.73
N ILE A 15 -8.50 -8.32 2.01
CA ILE A 15 -7.10 -8.17 2.50
C ILE A 15 -7.01 -7.05 3.57
N ILE A 16 -8.04 -6.20 3.65
CA ILE A 16 -8.10 -4.94 4.44
C ILE A 16 -8.21 -5.14 5.97
N GLN A 17 -8.59 -6.32 6.46
CA GLN A 17 -9.01 -6.48 7.86
C GLN A 17 -7.91 -6.89 8.86
N GLU A 18 -6.68 -7.22 8.41
CA GLU A 18 -5.57 -7.65 9.30
C GLU A 18 -4.90 -6.53 10.11
N CYS A 19 -5.42 -5.32 10.13
CA CYS A 19 -4.73 -4.17 10.72
C CYS A 19 -4.74 -4.13 12.27
N SER A 20 -5.09 -5.21 12.96
CA SER A 20 -5.04 -5.29 14.43
C SER A 20 -4.74 -6.69 14.94
N SER A 21 -3.46 -7.06 15.04
CA SER A 21 -2.84 -7.66 16.24
C SER A 21 -1.57 -8.43 15.89
N ILE A 22 -0.43 -7.73 15.80
CA ILE A 22 0.86 -8.34 16.12
C ILE A 22 1.59 -7.35 17.01
N ASN A 23 1.78 -7.72 18.28
CA ASN A 23 2.53 -6.95 19.25
C ASN A 23 3.98 -6.78 18.75
N ASP A 24 4.51 -5.56 18.88
CA ASP A 24 5.91 -5.24 18.59
C ASP A 24 6.83 -5.91 19.62
N GLU A 25 7.14 -7.19 19.46
CA GLU A 25 8.23 -7.86 20.18
C GLU A 25 8.76 -9.05 19.38
N GLU A 26 10.00 -8.92 18.90
CA GLU A 26 10.86 -9.95 18.27
C GLU A 26 10.41 -10.56 16.92
N THR A 27 11.37 -10.80 16.02
CA THR A 27 11.13 -11.67 14.87
C THR A 27 10.63 -13.04 15.39
N PRO A 28 9.50 -13.58 14.92
CA PRO A 28 8.86 -14.77 15.51
C PRO A 28 9.72 -16.05 15.46
N PHE A 29 10.87 -15.99 14.78
CA PHE A 29 11.81 -17.09 14.61
C PHE A 29 13.25 -16.66 14.99
N PRO A 30 13.65 -16.83 16.26
CA PRO A 30 15.03 -16.59 16.70
C PRO A 30 16.03 -17.65 16.20
N ILE A 31 15.53 -18.72 15.58
CA ILE A 31 16.30 -19.88 15.13
C ILE A 31 16.75 -19.69 13.68
N ARG A 32 18.03 -19.97 13.40
CA ARG A 32 18.59 -19.87 12.04
C ARG A 32 18.02 -20.91 11.07
N ASN A 33 17.87 -22.15 11.52
CA ASN A 33 17.38 -23.27 10.72
C ASN A 33 15.90 -23.49 11.03
N LEU A 34 15.02 -23.07 10.13
CA LEU A 34 13.59 -23.27 10.24
C LEU A 34 13.17 -24.51 9.47
N THR A 35 12.52 -25.44 10.15
CA THR A 35 11.93 -26.59 9.47
C THR A 35 10.52 -26.26 8.99
N TYR A 36 10.12 -26.73 7.82
CA TYR A 36 8.74 -26.65 7.35
C TYR A 36 8.17 -28.02 6.93
N SER A 37 6.86 -28.19 7.04
CA SER A 37 6.15 -29.41 6.58
C SER A 37 4.78 -29.07 6.01
N ILE A 38 4.42 -29.68 4.88
CA ILE A 38 3.06 -29.63 4.32
C ILE A 38 2.19 -30.69 5.00
N LEU A 39 1.10 -30.26 5.63
CA LEU A 39 0.24 -31.10 6.46
C LEU A 39 -0.79 -31.89 5.64
N ASN A 40 -1.23 -31.33 4.52
CA ASN A 40 -2.19 -31.93 3.60
C ASN A 40 -2.06 -31.34 2.20
N GLU A 41 -2.76 -31.94 1.24
CA GLU A 41 -2.74 -31.54 -0.17
C GLU A 41 -3.87 -30.55 -0.48
N SER A 42 -3.62 -29.67 -1.45
CA SER A 42 -4.65 -28.81 -2.07
C SER A 42 -5.53 -29.64 -2.99
N THR A 43 -6.83 -29.34 -3.03
CA THR A 43 -7.78 -29.92 -3.99
C THR A 43 -7.61 -29.35 -5.41
N LYS A 44 -6.85 -28.26 -5.57
CA LYS A 44 -6.65 -27.53 -6.83
C LYS A 44 -5.26 -27.69 -7.44
N LEU A 45 -4.25 -27.99 -6.62
CA LEU A 45 -2.85 -28.04 -7.02
C LEU A 45 -2.27 -29.44 -6.82
N LYS A 46 -1.37 -29.86 -7.70
CA LYS A 46 -0.62 -31.11 -7.51
C LYS A 46 0.37 -30.95 -6.35
N PRO A 47 0.68 -32.02 -5.60
CA PRO A 47 1.68 -31.97 -4.53
C PRO A 47 3.03 -31.41 -4.98
N SER A 48 3.47 -31.74 -6.20
CA SER A 48 4.71 -31.23 -6.78
C SER A 48 4.66 -29.73 -7.13
N GLU A 49 3.49 -29.20 -7.48
CA GLU A 49 3.30 -27.77 -7.77
C GLU A 49 3.33 -26.96 -6.49
N THR A 50 2.64 -27.45 -5.46
CA THR A 50 2.65 -26.88 -4.12
C THR A 50 4.07 -26.84 -3.57
N LEU A 51 4.75 -27.99 -3.58
CA LEU A 51 6.11 -28.11 -3.07
C LEU A 51 7.08 -27.17 -3.80
N ALA A 52 7.02 -27.12 -5.13
CA ALA A 52 7.87 -26.25 -5.93
C ALA A 52 7.64 -24.77 -5.64
N ALA A 53 6.41 -24.35 -5.33
CA ALA A 53 6.11 -22.96 -4.98
C ALA A 53 6.73 -22.57 -3.62
N PHE A 54 6.60 -23.43 -2.60
CA PHE A 54 7.20 -23.20 -1.28
C PHE A 54 8.73 -23.23 -1.32
N GLN A 55 9.33 -24.20 -2.00
CA GLN A 55 10.78 -24.27 -2.18
C GLN A 55 11.30 -22.98 -2.84
N TYR A 56 10.67 -22.55 -3.94
CA TYR A 56 11.04 -21.30 -4.60
C TYR A 56 10.98 -20.10 -3.66
N ALA A 57 9.86 -19.94 -2.93
CA ALA A 57 9.68 -18.79 -2.06
C ALA A 57 10.67 -18.78 -0.88
N PHE A 58 10.91 -19.94 -0.26
CA PHE A 58 11.91 -20.06 0.80
C PHE A 58 13.33 -19.81 0.30
N ASP A 59 13.67 -20.25 -0.91
CA ASP A 59 14.96 -19.94 -1.54
C ASP A 59 15.12 -18.43 -1.77
N GLN A 60 14.06 -17.76 -2.26
CA GLN A 60 14.08 -16.30 -2.45
C GLN A 60 14.31 -15.58 -1.12
N TRP A 61 13.59 -15.95 -0.06
CA TRP A 61 13.74 -15.33 1.24
C TRP A 61 15.11 -15.63 1.86
N SER A 62 15.56 -16.89 1.86
CA SER A 62 16.86 -17.31 2.38
C SER A 62 18.03 -16.59 1.72
N ALA A 63 17.89 -16.19 0.45
CA ALA A 63 18.91 -15.39 -0.24
C ALA A 63 19.08 -13.97 0.33
N VAL A 64 18.10 -13.42 1.05
CA VAL A 64 18.10 -12.03 1.55
C VAL A 64 18.03 -11.90 3.07
N ILE A 65 17.76 -12.99 3.80
CA ILE A 65 17.78 -13.03 5.27
C ILE A 65 18.68 -14.15 5.77
N PRO A 66 19.29 -14.03 6.96
CA PRO A 66 20.14 -15.09 7.52
C PRO A 66 19.29 -16.21 8.15
N ARG A 67 18.44 -16.85 7.34
CA ARG A 67 17.59 -17.98 7.71
C ARG A 67 17.64 -19.05 6.63
N ASP A 68 17.74 -20.29 7.08
CA ASP A 68 17.74 -21.49 6.25
C ASP A 68 16.41 -22.21 6.45
N PHE A 69 15.77 -22.68 5.37
CA PHE A 69 14.51 -23.40 5.43
C PHE A 69 14.71 -24.85 5.01
N VAL A 70 14.28 -25.79 5.86
CA VAL A 70 14.50 -27.23 5.66
C VAL A 70 13.17 -27.96 5.67
N GLU A 71 12.84 -28.63 4.58
CA GLU A 71 11.67 -29.50 4.54
C GLU A 71 11.88 -30.72 5.44
N ILE A 72 10.88 -31.04 6.26
CA ILE A 72 10.83 -32.29 7.04
C ILE A 72 9.47 -32.97 6.83
N PRO A 73 9.41 -34.33 6.92
CA PRO A 73 8.14 -35.03 6.91
C PRO A 73 7.23 -34.57 8.05
N PHE A 74 5.92 -34.52 7.79
CA PHE A 74 4.94 -34.24 8.83
C PHE A 74 5.06 -35.27 9.97
N ASN A 75 5.24 -34.77 11.19
CA ASN A 75 5.26 -35.59 12.39
C ASN A 75 4.46 -34.90 13.51
N PRO A 76 3.29 -35.44 13.91
CA PRO A 76 2.47 -34.80 14.94
C PRO A 76 3.12 -34.78 16.33
N LYS A 77 4.10 -35.66 16.58
CA LYS A 77 4.86 -35.70 17.86
C LYS A 77 6.05 -34.75 17.87
N LYS A 78 6.51 -34.31 16.70
CA LYS A 78 7.64 -33.38 16.54
C LYS A 78 7.33 -32.45 15.36
N PRO A 79 6.42 -31.48 15.55
CA PRO A 79 5.97 -30.61 14.47
C PRO A 79 7.12 -29.73 13.96
N ALA A 80 7.07 -29.41 12.67
CA ALA A 80 7.93 -28.40 12.07
C ALA A 80 7.65 -27.01 12.66
N ASN A 81 8.67 -26.13 12.64
CA ASN A 81 8.51 -24.72 12.99
C ASN A 81 7.42 -24.04 12.15
N ILE A 82 7.40 -24.33 10.85
CA ILE A 82 6.43 -23.80 9.89
C ILE A 82 5.57 -24.96 9.39
N ARG A 83 4.26 -24.83 9.45
CA ARG A 83 3.31 -25.87 9.02
C ARG A 83 2.41 -25.31 7.95
N ILE A 84 2.24 -26.01 6.84
CA ILE A 84 1.42 -25.53 5.71
C ILE A 84 0.15 -26.38 5.65
N LYS A 85 -1.02 -25.76 5.66
CA LYS A 85 -2.31 -26.45 5.62
C LYS A 85 -3.24 -25.81 4.59
N PHE A 86 -3.92 -26.64 3.81
CA PHE A 86 -5.00 -26.25 2.91
C PHE A 86 -6.34 -26.58 3.55
N GLU A 87 -7.30 -25.66 3.57
CA GLU A 87 -8.59 -25.89 4.19
C GLU A 87 -9.73 -25.47 3.25
N THR A 88 -10.86 -26.18 3.31
CA THR A 88 -12.09 -25.91 2.56
C THR A 88 -13.27 -25.73 3.53
N GLY A 89 -14.33 -25.08 3.09
CA GLY A 89 -15.57 -24.90 3.85
C GLY A 89 -15.40 -24.00 5.07
N LEU A 90 -14.46 -23.06 4.99
CA LEU A 90 -14.16 -22.13 6.08
C LEU A 90 -15.20 -21.02 6.07
N THR A 91 -15.67 -20.63 7.26
CA THR A 91 -16.67 -19.54 7.35
C THR A 91 -16.00 -18.20 7.10
N ASP A 92 -16.74 -17.25 6.53
CA ASP A 92 -16.25 -15.87 6.31
C ASP A 92 -15.64 -15.28 7.60
N GLU A 93 -16.19 -15.60 8.77
CA GLU A 93 -15.70 -15.18 10.09
C GLU A 93 -14.31 -15.73 10.47
N GLN A 94 -13.91 -16.91 9.96
CA GLN A 94 -12.59 -17.50 10.21
C GLN A 94 -11.47 -16.82 9.41
N PHE A 95 -11.81 -16.21 8.27
CA PHE A 95 -10.86 -15.49 7.39
C PHE A 95 -11.02 -13.97 7.43
N PHE A 96 -12.10 -13.44 8.01
CA PHE A 96 -12.26 -11.99 8.22
C PHE A 96 -11.22 -11.40 9.18
N ASN A 97 -10.60 -12.21 10.04
CA ASN A 97 -9.49 -11.74 10.88
C ASN A 97 -8.12 -11.87 10.20
N SER A 98 -8.05 -12.55 9.05
CA SER A 98 -6.80 -12.80 8.35
C SER A 98 -7.00 -13.25 6.91
N SER A 99 -6.56 -12.43 5.96
CA SER A 99 -6.87 -12.38 4.52
C SER A 99 -7.62 -13.59 3.93
N LEU A 100 -8.68 -13.39 3.12
CA LEU A 100 -9.45 -14.46 2.44
C LEU A 100 -8.61 -15.60 1.81
N ILE A 101 -7.36 -15.32 1.46
CA ILE A 101 -6.43 -16.19 0.76
C ILE A 101 -5.66 -17.09 1.72
N SER A 102 -5.24 -16.57 2.88
CA SER A 102 -4.38 -17.30 3.81
C SER A 102 -4.27 -16.62 5.19
N TYR A 103 -3.91 -17.39 6.22
CA TYR A 103 -3.53 -16.80 7.50
C TYR A 103 -2.37 -17.51 8.20
N ASN A 104 -1.62 -16.74 8.98
CA ASN A 104 -0.55 -17.24 9.83
C ASN A 104 -1.02 -17.32 11.28
N SER A 105 -1.13 -18.53 11.82
CA SER A 105 -1.41 -18.75 13.24
C SER A 105 -0.19 -18.41 14.10
N PRO A 106 -0.38 -17.89 15.33
CA PRO A 106 0.71 -17.67 16.29
C PRO A 106 1.56 -18.92 16.57
N ASN A 107 1.04 -20.12 16.29
CA ASN A 107 1.79 -21.36 16.45
C ASN A 107 2.77 -21.65 15.28
N GLY A 108 2.78 -20.86 14.21
CA GLY A 108 3.62 -21.08 13.02
C GLY A 108 2.95 -21.92 11.92
N THR A 109 1.63 -22.11 11.98
CA THR A 109 0.87 -22.76 10.90
C THR A 109 0.35 -21.70 9.92
N MET A 110 0.68 -21.86 8.65
CA MET A 110 0.14 -21.12 7.53
C MET A 110 -1.04 -21.90 6.95
N TYR A 111 -2.20 -21.26 6.91
CA TYR A 111 -3.43 -21.80 6.35
C TYR A 111 -3.68 -21.16 4.99
N PHE A 112 -4.06 -21.94 3.99
CA PHE A 112 -4.43 -21.49 2.66
C PHE A 112 -5.89 -21.89 2.39
N ASN A 113 -6.69 -20.93 1.95
CA ASN A 113 -8.09 -21.15 1.62
C ASN A 113 -8.21 -21.87 0.27
N ASP A 114 -8.44 -23.17 0.33
CA ASP A 114 -8.48 -24.07 -0.83
C ASP A 114 -9.81 -24.03 -1.59
N ASP A 115 -10.78 -23.22 -1.13
CA ASP A 115 -11.97 -22.86 -1.91
C ASP A 115 -11.65 -21.82 -2.99
N ILE A 116 -10.50 -21.13 -2.91
CA ILE A 116 -10.04 -20.16 -3.91
C ILE A 116 -9.31 -20.86 -5.06
N SER A 117 -9.57 -20.37 -6.28
CA SER A 117 -8.91 -20.84 -7.49
C SER A 117 -7.47 -20.33 -7.57
N PHE A 118 -6.52 -21.22 -7.28
CA PHE A 118 -5.09 -20.99 -7.48
C PHE A 118 -4.55 -21.77 -8.67
N LYS A 119 -3.50 -21.23 -9.31
CA LYS A 119 -2.70 -21.95 -10.29
C LYS A 119 -1.23 -21.61 -10.13
N LYS A 120 -0.37 -22.62 -10.29
CA LYS A 120 1.07 -22.42 -10.44
C LYS A 120 1.39 -22.23 -11.91
N TYR A 121 1.68 -20.99 -12.30
CA TYR A 121 2.03 -20.66 -13.68
C TYR A 121 3.47 -21.05 -14.03
N THR A 122 3.69 -21.32 -15.32
CA THR A 122 5.02 -21.52 -15.90
C THR A 122 5.48 -20.25 -16.61
N VAL A 123 6.78 -19.92 -16.54
CA VAL A 123 7.32 -18.72 -17.20
C VAL A 123 7.01 -18.74 -18.68
N GLY A 124 6.47 -17.63 -19.20
CA GLY A 124 6.01 -17.50 -20.58
C GLY A 124 4.58 -17.97 -20.84
N GLU A 125 3.92 -18.60 -19.86
CA GLU A 125 2.51 -18.96 -19.95
C GLU A 125 1.62 -17.73 -19.92
N LYS A 126 0.57 -17.68 -20.76
CA LYS A 126 -0.41 -16.59 -20.70
C LYS A 126 -1.22 -16.72 -19.42
N MET A 127 -1.26 -15.66 -18.61
CA MET A 127 -2.03 -15.68 -17.38
C MET A 127 -3.53 -15.59 -17.66
N ASP A 128 -4.31 -16.28 -16.83
CA ASP A 128 -5.75 -16.09 -16.73
C ASP A 128 -6.02 -15.01 -15.67
N PRO A 129 -6.67 -13.89 -16.00
CA PRO A 129 -6.97 -12.84 -15.04
C PRO A 129 -7.93 -13.27 -13.92
N GLU A 130 -8.64 -14.41 -14.07
CA GLU A 130 -9.56 -14.96 -13.07
C GLU A 130 -8.88 -15.93 -12.08
N ILE A 131 -7.61 -16.29 -12.30
CA ILE A 131 -6.92 -17.30 -11.50
C ILE A 131 -5.64 -16.73 -10.89
N LEU A 132 -5.53 -16.82 -9.57
CA LEU A 132 -4.41 -16.25 -8.81
C LEU A 132 -3.11 -17.05 -8.99
N ASP A 133 -1.97 -16.36 -9.06
CA ASP A 133 -0.65 -16.99 -9.03
C ASP A 133 -0.32 -17.50 -7.63
N PHE A 134 -0.36 -18.82 -7.48
CA PHE A 134 -0.03 -19.47 -6.23
C PHE A 134 1.37 -19.13 -5.73
N LYS A 135 2.34 -18.95 -6.64
CA LYS A 135 3.74 -18.71 -6.26
C LYS A 135 3.93 -17.31 -5.65
N TRP A 136 3.30 -16.29 -6.23
CA TRP A 136 3.29 -14.94 -5.66
C TRP A 136 2.65 -14.95 -4.26
N ILE A 137 1.50 -15.62 -4.10
CA ILE A 137 0.80 -15.71 -2.82
C ILE A 137 1.72 -16.33 -1.77
N VAL A 138 2.31 -17.49 -2.05
CA VAL A 138 3.21 -18.16 -1.12
C VAL A 138 4.38 -17.23 -0.71
N MET A 139 4.96 -16.50 -1.66
CA MET A 139 6.03 -15.54 -1.33
C MET A 139 5.55 -14.40 -0.42
N HIS A 140 4.38 -13.83 -0.69
CA HIS A 140 3.78 -12.76 0.10
C HIS A 140 3.48 -13.21 1.53
N VAL A 141 2.82 -14.37 1.68
CA VAL A 141 2.42 -14.94 2.97
C VAL A 141 3.63 -15.29 3.83
N ILE A 142 4.70 -15.81 3.24
CA ILE A 142 5.97 -16.04 3.95
C ILE A 142 6.58 -14.72 4.43
N GLY A 143 6.42 -13.62 3.70
CA GLY A 143 6.86 -12.32 4.20
C GLY A 143 6.15 -11.93 5.50
N HIS A 144 4.84 -12.12 5.60
CA HIS A 144 4.11 -11.94 6.86
C HIS A 144 4.56 -12.90 7.97
N LEU A 145 4.79 -14.17 7.63
CA LEU A 145 5.35 -15.16 8.55
C LEU A 145 6.70 -14.69 9.13
N LEU A 146 7.51 -14.00 8.32
CA LEU A 146 8.81 -13.44 8.70
C LEU A 146 8.70 -12.09 9.45
N GLY A 147 7.49 -11.61 9.71
CA GLY A 147 7.22 -10.36 10.41
C GLY A 147 7.23 -9.12 9.53
N LEU A 148 7.20 -9.28 8.21
CA LEU A 148 7.08 -8.15 7.29
C LEU A 148 5.63 -7.66 7.23
N LYS A 149 5.49 -6.34 7.27
CA LYS A 149 4.23 -5.65 6.96
C LYS A 149 4.15 -5.48 5.43
N HIS A 150 2.96 -5.13 4.94
CA HIS A 150 2.81 -4.76 3.55
C HIS A 150 3.80 -3.67 3.15
N SER A 151 4.37 -3.81 1.96
CA SER A 151 5.16 -2.81 1.26
C SER A 151 4.23 -1.98 0.39
N PHE A 152 4.51 -0.70 0.28
CA PHE A 152 3.69 0.17 -0.55
C PHE A 152 4.16 0.26 -2.02
N LYS A 153 5.38 -0.21 -2.29
CA LYS A 153 5.92 -0.41 -3.64
C LYS A 153 5.10 -1.44 -4.42
N SER A 154 4.47 -1.06 -5.52
CA SER A 154 3.69 -1.96 -6.37
C SER A 154 4.53 -3.06 -7.01
N GLU A 155 5.85 -2.85 -7.13
CA GLU A 155 6.79 -3.89 -7.56
C GLU A 155 7.11 -4.91 -6.47
N SER A 156 6.80 -4.63 -5.19
CA SER A 156 7.12 -5.51 -4.08
C SER A 156 6.16 -6.69 -3.99
N VAL A 157 6.69 -7.87 -3.68
CA VAL A 157 5.85 -9.02 -3.34
C VAL A 157 5.00 -8.77 -2.10
N MET A 158 5.42 -7.86 -1.21
CA MET A 158 4.64 -7.46 -0.04
C MET A 158 3.61 -6.37 -0.35
N HIS A 159 3.36 -6.03 -1.62
CA HIS A 159 2.31 -5.07 -1.96
C HIS A 159 0.94 -5.54 -1.48
N ALA A 160 0.18 -4.67 -0.80
CA ALA A 160 -1.11 -5.00 -0.22
C ALA A 160 -2.14 -5.43 -1.29
N ILE A 161 -1.98 -4.92 -2.52
CA ILE A 161 -2.80 -5.30 -3.67
C ILE A 161 -2.04 -6.38 -4.46
N TYR A 162 -2.72 -7.47 -4.77
CA TYR A 162 -2.18 -8.49 -5.67
C TYR A 162 -1.89 -7.88 -7.04
N VAL A 163 -0.62 -7.93 -7.46
CA VAL A 163 -0.17 -7.51 -8.79
C VAL A 163 0.24 -8.76 -9.56
N SER A 164 -0.43 -9.00 -10.69
CA SER A 164 -0.08 -10.10 -11.57
C SER A 164 1.35 -9.96 -12.08
N THR A 165 2.15 -11.01 -11.96
CA THR A 165 3.55 -11.01 -12.41
C THR A 165 3.61 -11.36 -13.89
N THR A 166 3.32 -10.38 -14.74
CA THR A 166 3.38 -10.52 -16.19
C THR A 166 4.41 -9.60 -16.83
N ASP A 167 4.91 -9.97 -18.00
CA ASP A 167 5.60 -9.07 -18.92
C ASP A 167 4.61 -8.14 -19.66
N SER A 168 5.13 -7.30 -20.56
CA SER A 168 4.33 -6.38 -21.37
C SER A 168 3.30 -7.08 -22.27
N ASP A 169 3.48 -8.37 -22.54
CA ASP A 169 2.60 -9.18 -23.38
C ASP A 169 1.57 -9.98 -22.54
N GLY A 170 1.53 -9.77 -21.22
CA GLY A 170 0.65 -10.49 -20.30
C GLY A 170 1.09 -11.94 -20.04
N ARG A 171 2.35 -12.29 -20.32
CA ARG A 171 2.89 -13.63 -20.04
C ARG A 171 3.53 -13.66 -18.67
N TYR A 172 3.32 -14.76 -17.97
CA TYR A 172 3.83 -14.96 -16.63
C TYR A 172 5.36 -14.87 -16.56
N ILE A 173 5.84 -14.11 -15.59
CA ILE A 173 7.23 -14.08 -15.14
C ILE A 173 7.26 -14.47 -13.67
N ASN A 174 8.38 -15.03 -13.20
CA ASN A 174 8.49 -15.37 -11.79
C ASN A 174 8.36 -14.11 -10.91
N PRO A 175 7.56 -14.16 -9.82
CA PRO A 175 7.63 -13.16 -8.77
C PRO A 175 9.07 -13.07 -8.27
N LYS A 176 9.58 -11.85 -8.18
CA LYS A 176 10.89 -11.58 -7.60
C LYS A 176 10.68 -10.79 -6.32
N LEU A 177 11.59 -10.97 -5.37
CA LEU A 177 11.78 -9.95 -4.35
C LEU A 177 12.27 -8.70 -5.08
N ALA A 178 11.35 -7.80 -5.49
CA ALA A 178 11.77 -6.49 -5.93
C ALA A 178 12.61 -5.93 -4.80
N ALA A 179 13.87 -5.66 -5.12
CA ALA A 179 14.91 -5.46 -4.13
C ALA A 179 14.38 -4.64 -2.96
N ILE A 180 14.70 -5.08 -1.74
CA ILE A 180 14.85 -4.20 -0.58
C ILE A 180 16.02 -3.24 -0.89
N LYS A 181 15.94 -2.50 -2.00
CA LYS A 181 16.66 -1.27 -2.23
C LYS A 181 15.74 -0.22 -1.63
N LYS A 182 16.16 0.25 -0.45
CA LYS A 182 15.88 1.58 0.07
C LYS A 182 15.93 2.57 -1.10
N THR A 183 14.77 2.88 -1.64
CA THR A 183 14.50 4.22 -2.11
C THR A 183 13.51 4.77 -1.10
N LYS A 184 14.03 5.08 0.10
CA LYS A 184 13.38 6.11 0.92
C LYS A 184 13.39 7.34 0.02
N ILE A 185 12.26 7.66 -0.62
CA ILE A 185 12.04 9.03 -1.08
C ILE A 185 11.97 9.83 0.20
N ARG A 186 13.14 10.29 0.64
CA ARG A 186 13.32 11.07 1.85
C ARG A 186 14.03 12.32 1.42
N TRP A 187 13.43 13.46 1.71
CA TRP A 187 14.12 14.73 1.54
C TRP A 187 15.32 14.79 2.50
N PRO A 188 16.56 14.87 1.97
CA PRO A 188 17.75 14.88 2.80
C PRO A 188 17.88 16.20 3.56
N ASN A 189 17.44 17.28 2.93
CA ASN A 189 17.51 18.64 3.48
C ASN A 189 16.40 18.87 4.51
N ARG A 190 16.73 19.64 5.55
CA ARG A 190 15.75 20.10 6.54
C ARG A 190 14.73 21.05 5.91
N THR A 191 15.19 21.99 5.09
CA THR A 191 14.34 22.95 4.38
C THR A 191 14.02 22.44 2.99
N ILE A 192 12.73 22.39 2.67
CA ILE A 192 12.18 21.97 1.38
C ILE A 192 11.42 23.17 0.82
N THR A 193 11.77 23.61 -0.38
CA THR A 193 11.09 24.74 -1.02
C THR A 193 9.91 24.27 -1.84
N PHE A 194 8.82 25.03 -1.84
CA PHE A 194 7.71 24.82 -2.77
C PHE A 194 7.35 26.10 -3.53
N SER A 195 6.74 25.95 -4.71
CA SER A 195 6.26 27.09 -5.50
C SER A 195 4.97 26.74 -6.23
N ILE A 196 4.05 27.69 -6.33
CA ILE A 196 2.79 27.55 -7.07
C ILE A 196 3.01 28.04 -8.51
N PHE A 197 3.01 27.11 -9.47
CA PHE A 197 3.30 27.36 -10.88
C PHE A 197 2.21 28.22 -11.55
N ASN A 198 0.94 27.83 -11.39
CA ASN A 198 -0.23 28.49 -11.96
C ASN A 198 -1.42 28.44 -10.99
N ASP A 199 -2.47 29.18 -11.32
CA ASP A 199 -3.74 29.19 -10.59
C ASP A 199 -4.70 28.14 -11.15
N SER A 200 -5.53 27.56 -10.28
CA SER A 200 -6.71 26.78 -10.68
C SER A 200 -7.81 27.69 -11.23
N LYS A 201 -8.60 27.21 -12.19
CA LYS A 201 -9.80 27.90 -12.68
C LYS A 201 -10.88 28.12 -11.61
N SER A 202 -10.82 27.39 -10.49
CA SER A 202 -11.87 27.33 -9.48
C SER A 202 -11.47 27.89 -8.10
N LEU A 203 -10.20 28.26 -7.92
CA LEU A 203 -9.65 28.79 -6.67
C LEU A 203 -9.04 30.17 -6.90
N THR A 204 -9.08 31.03 -5.87
CA THR A 204 -8.24 32.23 -5.88
C THR A 204 -6.80 31.86 -5.54
N ARG A 205 -5.83 32.71 -5.93
CA ARG A 205 -4.43 32.55 -5.53
C ARG A 205 -4.27 32.51 -4.01
N ASN A 206 -5.06 33.30 -3.29
CA ASN A 206 -5.04 33.34 -1.82
C ASN A 206 -5.55 32.04 -1.20
N ASP A 207 -6.65 31.49 -1.72
CA ASP A 207 -7.18 30.19 -1.25
C ASP A 207 -6.19 29.06 -1.53
N THR A 208 -5.57 29.08 -2.70
CA THR A 208 -4.52 28.11 -3.07
C THR A 208 -3.36 28.20 -2.07
N LYS A 209 -2.80 29.40 -1.87
CA LYS A 209 -1.72 29.61 -0.91
C LYS A 209 -2.09 29.15 0.50
N ALA A 210 -3.27 29.53 0.97
CA ALA A 210 -3.73 29.18 2.31
C ALA A 210 -3.92 27.67 2.49
N ALA A 211 -4.45 26.96 1.50
CA ALA A 211 -4.63 25.51 1.55
C ALA A 211 -3.29 24.75 1.59
N PHE A 212 -2.37 25.09 0.68
CA PHE A 212 -1.05 24.43 0.62
C PHE A 212 -0.18 24.77 1.83
N GLN A 213 -0.19 26.03 2.30
CA GLN A 213 0.53 26.41 3.52
C GLN A 213 0.02 25.61 4.71
N TYR A 214 -1.30 25.56 4.91
CA TYR A 214 -1.90 24.75 5.98
C TYR A 214 -1.47 23.28 5.88
N ALA A 215 -1.54 22.69 4.68
CA ALA A 215 -1.18 21.29 4.48
C ALA A 215 0.29 21.01 4.79
N PHE A 216 1.21 21.86 4.35
CA PHE A 216 2.63 21.76 4.70
C PHE A 216 2.88 21.95 6.20
N ASP A 217 2.16 22.86 6.85
CA ASP A 217 2.30 23.12 8.29
C ASP A 217 1.88 21.90 9.12
N GLN A 218 0.80 21.19 8.73
CA GLN A 218 0.38 19.96 9.40
C GLN A 218 1.49 18.90 9.40
N TRP A 219 2.13 18.67 8.26
CA TRP A 219 3.25 17.73 8.16
C TRP A 219 4.48 18.26 8.91
N SER A 220 4.87 19.52 8.68
CA SER A 220 6.00 20.18 9.33
C SER A 220 5.92 20.09 10.85
N ALA A 221 4.73 20.19 11.44
CA ALA A 221 4.53 20.09 12.88
C ALA A 221 5.00 18.74 13.47
N VAL A 222 4.96 17.65 12.70
CA VAL A 222 5.20 16.30 13.22
C VAL A 222 6.52 15.67 12.81
N ILE A 223 7.27 16.29 11.88
CA ILE A 223 8.60 15.85 11.43
C ILE A 223 9.63 17.01 11.42
N PRO A 224 10.94 16.72 11.46
CA PRO A 224 11.97 17.76 11.41
C PRO A 224 12.22 18.26 9.97
N ARG A 225 11.17 18.67 9.26
CA ARG A 225 11.22 19.28 7.93
C ARG A 225 10.45 20.58 7.91
N ASP A 226 11.05 21.60 7.31
CA ASP A 226 10.50 22.94 7.18
C ASP A 226 10.18 23.19 5.70
N PHE A 227 8.97 23.68 5.41
CA PHE A 227 8.53 23.98 4.05
C PHE A 227 8.45 25.49 3.84
N VAL A 228 9.03 25.98 2.75
CA VAL A 228 9.09 27.42 2.47
C VAL A 228 8.59 27.72 1.06
N GLU A 229 7.57 28.56 0.96
CA GLU A 229 7.11 29.07 -0.34
C GLU A 229 8.19 29.99 -0.93
N ILE A 230 8.56 29.75 -2.19
CA ILE A 230 9.39 30.66 -2.99
C ILE A 230 8.66 31.03 -4.28
N PRO A 231 8.93 32.22 -4.86
CA PRO A 231 8.38 32.58 -6.16
C PRO A 231 8.78 31.55 -7.23
N PHE A 232 7.85 31.22 -8.11
CA PHE A 232 8.16 30.34 -9.24
C PHE A 232 9.27 30.95 -10.10
N ASN A 233 10.35 30.18 -10.32
CA ASN A 233 11.47 30.59 -11.16
C ASN A 233 11.91 29.40 -12.03
N PRO A 234 11.74 29.46 -13.36
CA PRO A 234 12.09 28.34 -14.24
C PRO A 234 13.61 28.08 -14.29
N LYS A 235 14.46 29.06 -13.95
CA LYS A 235 15.92 28.90 -13.90
C LYS A 235 16.41 28.33 -12.56
N LYS A 236 15.60 28.45 -11.51
CA LYS A 236 15.89 27.97 -10.15
C LYS A 236 14.60 27.39 -9.55
N PRO A 237 14.16 26.21 -10.01
CA PRO A 237 12.90 25.63 -9.58
C PRO A 237 12.94 25.28 -8.09
N ALA A 238 11.79 25.42 -7.42
CA ALA A 238 11.59 24.89 -6.09
C ALA A 238 11.70 23.35 -6.07
N ASN A 239 11.93 22.77 -4.89
CA ASN A 239 11.96 21.32 -4.73
C ASN A 239 10.60 20.69 -5.09
N ILE A 240 9.52 21.34 -4.65
CA ILE A 240 8.13 20.94 -4.91
C ILE A 240 7.47 22.01 -5.78
N ARG A 241 6.81 21.60 -6.86
CA ARG A 241 6.08 22.51 -7.75
C ARG A 241 4.60 22.12 -7.78
N ILE A 242 3.71 23.07 -7.54
CA ILE A 242 2.26 22.85 -7.57
C ILE A 242 1.74 23.34 -8.92
N LYS A 243 1.12 22.46 -9.71
CA LYS A 243 0.57 22.80 -11.02
C LYS A 243 -0.86 22.27 -11.17
N PHE A 244 -1.75 23.12 -11.66
CA PHE A 244 -3.11 22.77 -12.06
C PHE A 244 -3.15 22.56 -13.58
N GLU A 245 -3.77 21.48 -14.05
CA GLU A 245 -3.77 21.13 -15.49
C GLU A 245 -5.08 20.47 -15.92
N THR A 246 -5.54 20.80 -17.12
CA THR A 246 -6.78 20.30 -17.75
C THR A 246 -6.45 19.32 -18.88
N GLY A 247 -7.39 18.44 -19.23
CA GLY A 247 -7.24 17.55 -20.40
C GLY A 247 -6.19 16.46 -20.23
N LEU A 248 -5.92 16.08 -18.98
CA LEU A 248 -5.03 14.98 -18.64
C LEU A 248 -5.73 13.63 -18.94
N THR A 249 -4.98 12.66 -19.47
CA THR A 249 -5.55 11.35 -19.88
C THR A 249 -5.70 10.39 -18.69
N ASP A 250 -6.61 9.42 -18.78
CA ASP A 250 -6.83 8.41 -17.74
C ASP A 250 -5.55 7.62 -17.38
N GLU A 251 -4.65 7.41 -18.36
CA GLU A 251 -3.33 6.78 -18.16
C GLU A 251 -2.36 7.62 -17.32
N GLN A 252 -2.53 8.95 -17.25
CA GLN A 252 -1.69 9.84 -16.43
C GLN A 252 -2.06 9.81 -14.94
N PHE A 253 -3.18 9.16 -14.57
CA PHE A 253 -3.78 9.19 -13.23
C PHE A 253 -4.02 7.81 -12.58
N PHE A 254 -3.16 6.81 -12.84
CA PHE A 254 -3.25 5.53 -12.11
C PHE A 254 -2.50 5.57 -10.76
N ASN A 255 -3.08 6.29 -9.79
CA ASN A 255 -3.15 6.03 -8.33
C ASN A 255 -3.91 7.19 -7.64
N SER A 256 -4.64 6.86 -6.55
CA SER A 256 -5.58 7.71 -5.78
C SER A 256 -6.51 8.66 -6.59
N SER A 257 -7.25 8.08 -7.55
CA SER A 257 -8.59 8.55 -7.99
C SER A 257 -8.70 9.92 -8.69
N LEU A 258 -8.05 10.12 -9.84
CA LEU A 258 -8.34 11.19 -10.83
C LEU A 258 -8.12 12.66 -10.40
N ILE A 259 -7.55 12.91 -9.21
CA ILE A 259 -7.52 14.26 -8.62
C ILE A 259 -6.11 14.88 -8.59
N SER A 260 -5.05 14.12 -8.28
CA SER A 260 -3.67 14.62 -8.24
C SER A 260 -2.63 13.52 -8.45
N TYR A 261 -1.43 13.85 -8.96
CA TYR A 261 -0.29 12.92 -9.03
C TYR A 261 1.06 13.63 -8.83
N ASN A 262 2.10 12.85 -8.49
CA ASN A 262 3.47 13.34 -8.35
C ASN A 262 4.36 12.90 -9.52
N SER A 263 5.01 13.85 -10.19
CA SER A 263 6.02 13.54 -11.20
C SER A 263 7.39 13.26 -10.57
N PRO A 264 8.24 12.41 -11.17
CA PRO A 264 9.62 12.17 -10.74
C PRO A 264 10.47 13.45 -10.59
N ASN A 265 10.05 14.55 -11.22
CA ASN A 265 10.74 15.84 -11.14
C ASN A 265 10.33 16.70 -9.92
N GLY A 266 9.50 16.19 -9.01
CA GLY A 266 9.01 16.90 -7.82
C GLY A 266 7.81 17.82 -8.08
N THR A 267 7.13 17.70 -9.22
CA THR A 267 5.90 18.46 -9.50
C THR A 267 4.67 17.68 -9.07
N MET A 268 3.84 18.29 -8.24
CA MET A 268 2.48 17.88 -7.92
C MET A 268 1.53 18.46 -8.95
N TYR A 269 0.81 17.58 -9.64
CA TYR A 269 -0.21 17.94 -10.61
C TYR A 269 -1.59 17.76 -10.00
N PHE A 270 -2.48 18.72 -10.24
CA PHE A 270 -3.87 18.70 -9.79
C PHE A 270 -4.78 18.82 -11.01
N ASN A 271 -5.78 17.94 -11.09
CA ASN A 271 -6.72 17.89 -12.21
C ASN A 271 -7.67 19.10 -12.17
N ASP A 272 -7.36 20.12 -12.95
CA ASP A 272 -8.15 21.35 -13.02
C ASP A 272 -9.42 21.18 -13.86
N ASP A 273 -9.73 19.99 -14.38
CA ASP A 273 -11.08 19.67 -14.85
C ASP A 273 -12.09 19.56 -13.69
N ILE A 274 -11.59 19.28 -12.49
CA ILE A 274 -12.36 19.24 -11.25
C ILE A 274 -12.55 20.65 -10.69
N SER A 275 -13.74 20.94 -10.16
CA SER A 275 -13.98 22.19 -9.43
C SER A 275 -13.53 22.03 -7.98
N PHE A 276 -12.53 22.81 -7.58
CA PHE A 276 -12.02 22.86 -6.22
C PHE A 276 -12.65 23.98 -5.40
N LYS A 277 -12.57 23.85 -4.08
CA LYS A 277 -12.86 24.89 -3.10
C LYS A 277 -11.96 24.70 -1.88
N LYS A 278 -11.50 25.79 -1.29
CA LYS A 278 -11.01 25.78 0.09
C LYS A 278 -12.19 26.04 1.02
N TYR A 279 -12.51 25.09 1.89
CA TYR A 279 -13.53 25.29 2.91
C TYR A 279 -12.93 25.94 4.16
N ALA A 280 -13.76 26.70 4.88
CA ALA A 280 -13.48 27.13 6.24
C ALA A 280 -14.13 26.16 7.25
N ASN A 281 -13.58 26.05 8.46
CA ASN A 281 -14.29 25.38 9.56
C ASN A 281 -15.70 25.96 9.70
N ASP A 282 -16.64 25.08 10.03
CA ASP A 282 -18.06 25.42 10.20
C ASP A 282 -18.79 25.82 8.91
N GLU A 283 -18.11 25.77 7.75
CA GLU A 283 -18.75 26.07 6.47
C GLU A 283 -19.59 24.89 5.96
N LYS A 284 -20.75 25.20 5.37
CA LYS A 284 -21.56 24.19 4.66
C LYS A 284 -20.86 23.70 3.41
N VAL A 285 -20.71 22.39 3.31
CA VAL A 285 -20.06 21.73 2.18
C VAL A 285 -20.94 21.74 0.94
N ASN A 286 -20.34 22.09 -0.20
CA ASN A 286 -20.93 21.85 -1.51
C ASN A 286 -20.33 20.58 -2.12
N LEU A 287 -21.13 19.51 -2.18
CA LEU A 287 -20.68 18.20 -2.66
C LEU A 287 -20.27 18.19 -4.15
N SER A 288 -20.62 19.22 -4.93
CA SER A 288 -20.15 19.36 -6.32
C SER A 288 -18.72 19.88 -6.45
N LYS A 289 -18.10 20.30 -5.34
CA LYS A 289 -16.71 20.79 -5.30
C LYS A 289 -15.85 19.91 -4.40
N LYS A 290 -14.59 19.74 -4.78
CA LYS A 290 -13.59 19.02 -3.98
C LYS A 290 -12.80 19.98 -3.10
N ASP A 291 -12.53 19.58 -1.86
CA ASP A 291 -11.73 20.32 -0.90
C ASP A 291 -10.25 20.22 -1.26
N ILE A 292 -9.69 21.33 -1.70
CA ILE A 292 -8.26 21.40 -2.05
C ILE A 292 -7.35 21.15 -0.84
N THR A 293 -7.82 21.43 0.38
CA THR A 293 -7.03 21.27 1.60
C THR A 293 -6.76 19.79 1.87
N TRP A 294 -7.82 18.96 1.87
CA TRP A 294 -7.68 17.50 1.97
C TRP A 294 -6.74 16.95 0.90
N ILE A 295 -6.98 17.33 -0.36
CA ILE A 295 -6.21 16.81 -1.50
C ILE A 295 -4.74 17.21 -1.33
N ALA A 296 -4.46 18.47 -1.04
CA ALA A 296 -3.09 18.93 -0.81
C ALA A 296 -2.40 18.15 0.30
N MET A 297 -3.06 17.90 1.44
CA MET A 297 -2.47 17.14 2.54
C MET A 297 -2.16 15.70 2.13
N HIS A 298 -3.07 15.03 1.43
CA HIS A 298 -2.89 13.67 0.89
C HIS A 298 -1.72 13.62 -0.12
N THR A 299 -1.73 14.49 -1.14
CA THR A 299 -0.68 14.54 -2.16
C THR A 299 0.70 14.85 -1.54
N ILE A 300 0.77 15.72 -0.53
CA ILE A 300 2.02 16.03 0.17
C ILE A 300 2.54 14.81 0.95
N GLY A 301 1.67 13.98 1.51
CA GLY A 301 2.08 12.72 2.13
C GLY A 301 2.85 11.84 1.13
N HIS A 302 2.36 11.72 -0.10
CA HIS A 302 3.09 11.08 -1.19
C HIS A 302 4.42 11.75 -1.53
N VAL A 303 4.47 13.09 -1.58
CA VAL A 303 5.74 13.82 -1.77
C VAL A 303 6.74 13.55 -0.64
N LEU A 304 6.26 13.27 0.57
CA LEU A 304 7.09 12.92 1.71
C LEU A 304 7.51 11.45 1.72
N GLY A 305 7.02 10.64 0.78
CA GLY A 305 7.35 9.22 0.65
C GLY A 305 6.39 8.30 1.40
N LEU A 306 5.21 8.79 1.78
CA LEU A 306 4.09 7.96 2.23
C LEU A 306 3.30 7.45 1.03
N ASP A 307 2.76 6.26 1.11
CA ASP A 307 1.78 5.78 0.14
C ASP A 307 0.40 5.75 0.80
N ASP A 308 -0.61 5.35 0.02
CA ASP A 308 -1.98 5.28 0.50
C ASP A 308 -2.11 4.37 1.73
N TYR A 309 -2.97 4.74 2.69
CA TYR A 309 -3.22 4.02 3.93
C TYR A 309 -4.71 3.77 4.17
N GLU A 310 -5.09 2.51 4.26
CA GLU A 310 -6.48 2.03 4.16
C GLU A 310 -7.38 2.31 5.38
N LYS A 311 -6.98 3.17 6.32
CA LYS A 311 -7.89 3.61 7.40
C LYS A 311 -8.70 4.81 6.96
N HIS A 312 -10.02 4.66 6.92
CA HIS A 312 -11.04 5.68 6.56
C HIS A 312 -10.96 7.05 7.25
N ARG A 313 -10.05 7.24 8.21
CA ARG A 313 -9.83 8.53 8.90
C ARG A 313 -8.46 9.13 8.63
N SER A 314 -7.55 8.38 8.03
CA SER A 314 -6.22 8.85 7.65
C SER A 314 -6.30 9.77 6.45
N ILE A 315 -5.45 10.79 6.43
CA ILE A 315 -5.35 11.65 5.27
C ILE A 315 -4.80 10.91 4.05
N MET A 316 -4.03 9.85 4.27
CA MET A 316 -3.49 8.99 3.22
C MET A 316 -4.52 7.95 2.73
N TYR A 317 -5.78 8.00 3.16
CA TYR A 317 -6.80 7.08 2.63
C TYR A 317 -6.97 7.27 1.12
N PRO A 318 -6.92 6.19 0.29
CA PRO A 318 -6.87 6.29 -1.18
C PRO A 318 -8.15 6.84 -1.83
N VAL A 319 -9.21 6.99 -1.05
CA VAL A 319 -10.48 7.55 -1.51
C VAL A 319 -10.65 8.93 -0.89
N TYR A 320 -10.98 9.91 -1.72
CA TYR A 320 -11.36 11.25 -1.26
C TYR A 320 -12.51 11.18 -0.24
N LEU A 321 -12.21 11.54 1.01
CA LEU A 321 -13.18 11.61 2.10
C LEU A 321 -13.21 13.02 2.67
N LEU A 322 -14.38 13.66 2.61
CA LEU A 322 -14.61 14.90 3.34
C LEU A 322 -14.88 14.60 4.82
N SER A 323 -14.27 15.39 5.70
CA SER A 323 -14.64 15.40 7.11
C SER A 323 -15.87 16.29 7.27
N ILE A 324 -17.04 15.68 7.12
CA ILE A 324 -18.35 16.31 7.32
C ILE A 324 -19.02 15.74 8.58
N GLU A 325 -19.64 16.63 9.36
CA GLU A 325 -20.57 16.22 10.43
C GLU A 325 -21.97 15.94 9.85
N SER A 326 -22.87 15.42 10.68
CA SER A 326 -24.22 14.98 10.30
C SER A 326 -25.10 16.06 9.64
N ASP A 327 -24.68 17.32 9.69
CA ASP A 327 -25.32 18.50 9.12
C ASP A 327 -24.60 19.06 7.85
N ASN A 328 -23.68 18.29 7.25
CA ASN A 328 -22.84 18.68 6.11
C ASN A 328 -21.91 19.88 6.39
N VAL A 329 -21.49 20.04 7.64
CA VAL A 329 -20.53 21.07 8.04
C VAL A 329 -19.10 20.55 7.94
N TYR A 330 -18.23 21.37 7.32
CA TYR A 330 -16.82 21.07 7.16
C TYR A 330 -16.05 21.19 8.48
N ARG A 331 -15.12 20.25 8.67
CA ARG A 331 -14.09 20.28 9.72
C ARG A 331 -12.73 20.18 9.08
N ASP A 332 -11.79 20.96 9.58
CA ASP A 332 -10.39 20.92 9.19
C ASP A 332 -9.84 19.51 9.33
N GLN A 333 -9.18 19.08 8.27
CA GLN A 333 -8.49 17.80 8.22
C GLN A 333 -7.28 17.84 9.17
N LYS A 334 -7.11 16.76 9.91
CA LYS A 334 -6.01 16.57 10.85
C LYS A 334 -5.29 15.27 10.54
N LEU A 335 -3.98 15.27 10.74
CA LEU A 335 -3.21 14.03 10.67
C LEU A 335 -3.66 13.10 11.80
N THR A 336 -3.95 11.86 11.44
CA THR A 336 -4.20 10.80 12.41
C THR A 336 -2.89 10.33 13.04
N MET A 337 -3.01 9.58 14.13
CA MET A 337 -1.84 8.93 14.75
C MET A 337 -1.05 8.09 13.74
N TYR A 338 -1.71 7.42 12.79
CA TYR A 338 -1.04 6.60 11.79
C TYR A 338 -0.26 7.45 10.77
N ASP A 339 -0.86 8.53 10.28
CA ASP A 339 -0.17 9.49 9.40
C ASP A 339 1.13 9.99 10.05
N ILE A 340 1.05 10.32 11.35
CA ILE A 340 2.17 10.79 12.17
C ILE A 340 3.22 9.70 12.37
N LEU A 341 2.82 8.48 12.72
CA LEU A 341 3.74 7.37 12.95
C LEU A 341 4.51 7.02 11.67
N PHE A 342 3.82 6.91 10.53
CA PHE A 342 4.45 6.53 9.26
C PHE A 342 5.42 7.59 8.76
N VAL A 343 5.04 8.88 8.83
CA VAL A 343 5.95 9.95 8.41
C VAL A 343 7.17 10.06 9.35
N ARG A 344 7.01 9.75 10.63
CA ARG A 344 8.13 9.71 11.60
C ARG A 344 9.05 8.52 11.41
N ASP A 345 8.60 7.39 10.87
CA ASP A 345 9.52 6.29 10.48
C ASP A 345 10.49 6.72 9.37
N ILE A 346 10.05 7.64 8.51
CA ILE A 346 10.88 8.18 7.44
C ILE A 346 11.83 9.26 7.97
N TYR A 347 11.31 10.23 8.73
CA TYR A 347 12.03 11.46 9.06
C TYR A 347 12.50 11.59 10.52
N GLY A 348 11.99 10.77 11.43
CA GLY A 348 12.06 10.96 12.88
C GLY A 348 11.04 11.98 13.41
N PRO A 349 10.81 12.05 14.73
CA PRO A 349 10.02 13.10 15.34
C PRO A 349 10.74 14.45 15.28
N ARG A 350 9.97 15.55 15.29
CA ARG A 350 10.51 16.89 15.52
C ARG A 350 10.89 17.02 17.00
N ASN A 351 12.16 17.36 17.27
CA ASN A 351 12.60 17.72 18.61
C ASN A 351 12.28 19.20 18.83
N TYR A 352 11.56 19.51 19.92
CA TYR A 352 11.23 20.87 20.32
C TYR A 352 12.28 21.45 21.27
#